data_AF-X1GLM2-F1
#
_entry.id   AF-X1GLM2-F1
#
_cell.length_a   1.000
_cell.length_b   1.000
_cell.length_c   1.000
_cell.angle_alpha   90.00
_cell.angle_beta   90.00
_cell.angle_gamma   90.00
#
_symmetry.space_group_name_H-M   'P 1'
#
loop_
_entity.id
_entity.type
_entity.pdbx_description
1 polymer ?
#
loop_
_entity_poly.entity_id
_entity_poly.type
_entity_poly.pdbx_seq_one_letter_code
_entity_poly.pdbx_strand_id
1 'polypeptide(L)'
;MNEFQAALGLLQLKHIDQAIEKRKKMARYYREGLKNISGISYMEDMLGVKHCYSYFPVLIDEGKCKKTRDQVYEELKKDNIYGRRYFYPLISQ
;
A
#
# COMPACT_ATOMS: atom_id res chain seq x y z
N MET A 1 20.24 15.07 8.93
CA MET A 1 20.61 13.71 9.35
C MET A 1 21.70 13.85 10.40
N ASN A 2 21.60 13.20 11.57
CA ASN A 2 22.61 13.27 12.64
C ASN A 2 23.10 11.85 13.03
N GLU A 3 24.15 11.78 13.85
CA GLU A 3 24.78 10.51 14.28
C GLU A 3 23.79 9.53 14.92
N PHE A 4 22.84 10.05 15.70
CA PHE A 4 21.79 9.22 16.29
C PHE A 4 20.89 8.57 15.23
N GLN A 5 20.45 9.36 14.23
CA GLN A 5 19.65 8.85 13.12
C GLN A 5 20.45 7.84 12.27
N ALA A 6 21.75 8.05 12.08
CA ALA A 6 22.62 7.12 11.37
C ALA A 6 22.76 5.79 12.13
N ALA A 7 22.99 5.82 13.45
CA ALA A 7 23.04 4.65 14.28
C ALA A 7 21.72 3.85 14.28
N LEU A 8 20.58 4.55 14.36
CA LEU A 8 19.25 3.93 14.25
C LEU A 8 19.03 3.30 12.86
N GLY A 9 19.46 3.97 11.79
CA GLY A 9 19.39 3.45 10.43
C GLY A 9 20.19 2.16 10.25
N LEU A 10 21.43 2.13 10.74
CA LEU A 10 22.27 0.92 10.72
C LEU A 10 21.62 -0.24 11.48
N LEU A 11 20.96 0.04 12.60
CA LEU A 11 20.19 -0.98 13.32
C LEU A 11 19.00 -1.48 12.49
N GLN A 12 18.22 -0.58 11.88
CA GLN A 12 17.07 -0.96 11.05
C GLN A 12 17.46 -1.77 9.81
N LEU A 13 18.60 -1.46 9.19
CA LEU A 13 19.11 -2.19 8.02
C LEU A 13 19.37 -3.66 8.34
N LYS A 14 19.70 -4.03 9.58
CA LYS A 14 19.85 -5.44 9.98
C LYS A 14 18.55 -6.25 9.87
N HIS A 15 17.40 -5.58 9.82
CA HIS A 15 16.07 -6.22 9.84
C HIS A 15 15.28 -5.97 8.54
N ILE A 16 15.83 -5.24 7.58
CA ILE A 16 15.05 -4.74 6.44
C ILE A 16 14.56 -5.84 5.51
N ASP A 17 15.37 -6.87 5.23
CA ASP A 17 14.93 -7.98 4.37
C ASP A 17 13.76 -8.75 5.01
N GLN A 18 13.79 -8.98 6.33
CA GLN A 18 12.68 -9.61 7.03
C GLN A 18 11.42 -8.75 6.98
N ALA A 19 11.54 -7.43 7.11
CA ALA A 19 10.43 -6.50 7.00
C ALA A 19 9.84 -6.46 5.57
N ILE A 20 10.70 -6.52 4.54
CA ILE A 20 10.27 -6.62 3.13
C ILE A 20 9.51 -7.93 2.91
N GLU A 21 10.02 -9.07 3.38
CA GLU A 21 9.35 -10.37 3.22
C GLU A 21 8.00 -10.44 3.93
N LYS A 22 7.87 -9.84 5.12
CA LYS A 22 6.56 -9.71 5.80
C LYS A 22 5.58 -8.90 4.96
N ARG A 23 6.00 -7.76 4.41
CA ARG A 23 5.15 -6.93 3.54
C ARG A 23 4.80 -7.63 2.22
N LYS A 24 5.71 -8.39 1.64
CA LYS A 24 5.46 -9.25 0.47
C LYS A 24 4.36 -10.28 0.73
N LYS A 25 4.37 -10.92 1.91
CA LYS A 25 3.29 -11.84 2.32
C LYS A 25 1.94 -11.12 2.40
N MET A 26 1.89 -9.93 2.99
CA MET A 26 0.67 -9.12 3.06
C MET A 26 0.18 -8.68 1.68
N ALA A 27 1.07 -8.24 0.79
CA ALA A 27 0.72 -7.89 -0.58
C ALA A 27 0.07 -9.06 -1.31
N ARG A 28 0.65 -10.27 -1.23
CA ARG A 28 0.03 -11.48 -1.82
C ARG A 28 -1.33 -11.80 -1.21
N TYR A 29 -1.47 -11.70 0.12
CA TYR A 29 -2.75 -11.91 0.79
C TYR A 29 -3.84 -10.97 0.26
N TYR A 30 -3.53 -9.68 0.12
CA TYR A 30 -4.49 -8.73 -0.47
C TYR A 30 -4.80 -9.04 -1.94
N ARG A 31 -3.79 -9.38 -2.77
CA ARG A 31 -4.04 -9.77 -4.16
C ARG A 31 -5.01 -10.96 -4.23
N GLU A 32 -4.77 -12.01 -3.45
CA GLU A 32 -5.65 -13.18 -3.42
C GLU A 32 -7.07 -12.86 -2.95
N GLY A 33 -7.22 -11.99 -1.95
CA GLY A 33 -8.52 -11.58 -1.43
C GLY A 33 -9.30 -10.62 -2.34
N LEU A 34 -8.60 -9.81 -3.13
CA LEU A 34 -9.21 -8.74 -3.93
C LEU A 34 -9.37 -9.10 -5.42
N LYS A 35 -8.67 -10.12 -5.94
CA LYS A 35 -8.60 -10.45 -7.38
C LYS A 35 -9.95 -10.63 -8.09
N ASN A 36 -10.98 -11.05 -7.35
CA ASN A 36 -12.31 -11.35 -7.91
C ASN A 36 -13.31 -10.20 -7.70
N ILE A 37 -12.90 -9.06 -7.15
CA ILE A 37 -13.80 -7.93 -6.91
C ILE A 37 -13.85 -7.05 -8.15
N SER A 38 -15.01 -7.00 -8.80
CA SER A 38 -15.22 -6.16 -9.98
C SER A 38 -15.00 -4.69 -9.67
N GLY A 39 -14.21 -4.02 -10.53
CA GLY A 39 -13.89 -2.61 -10.38
C GLY A 39 -12.75 -2.32 -9.41
N ILE A 40 -12.09 -3.34 -8.87
CA ILE A 40 -10.87 -3.18 -8.06
C ILE A 40 -9.68 -3.72 -8.86
N SER A 41 -8.60 -2.93 -8.92
CA SER A 41 -7.31 -3.40 -9.41
C SER A 41 -6.17 -2.91 -8.52
N TYR A 42 -5.00 -3.49 -8.67
CA TYR A 42 -3.83 -3.21 -7.84
C TYR A 42 -2.55 -3.47 -8.64
N MET A 43 -1.41 -3.01 -8.13
CA MET A 43 -0.12 -3.17 -8.80
C MET A 43 0.40 -4.61 -8.66
N GLU A 44 0.75 -5.22 -9.79
CA GLU A 44 1.44 -6.51 -9.86
C GLU A 44 2.96 -6.37 -9.75
N ASP A 45 3.63 -7.48 -9.46
CA ASP A 45 5.09 -7.51 -9.43
C ASP A 45 5.66 -7.37 -10.85
N MET A 46 6.51 -6.37 -11.05
CA MET A 46 7.24 -6.15 -12.31
C MET A 46 8.44 -7.08 -12.45
N LEU A 47 8.63 -7.65 -13.65
CA LEU A 47 9.76 -8.53 -13.95
C LEU A 47 11.10 -7.82 -13.72
N GLY A 48 12.04 -8.49 -13.03
CA GLY A 48 13.36 -7.95 -12.73
C GLY A 48 13.41 -6.92 -11.59
N VAL A 49 12.28 -6.61 -10.94
CA VAL A 49 12.22 -5.61 -9.87
C VAL A 49 12.11 -6.29 -8.50
N LYS A 50 13.04 -5.95 -7.58
CA LYS A 50 12.91 -6.28 -6.15
C LYS A 50 12.07 -5.21 -5.45
N HIS A 51 10.77 -5.46 -5.33
CA HIS A 51 9.84 -4.57 -4.63
C HIS A 51 10.10 -4.56 -3.12
N CYS A 52 10.02 -3.39 -2.49
CA CYS A 52 10.06 -3.25 -1.04
C CYS A 52 8.66 -3.33 -0.39
N TYR A 53 7.60 -3.33 -1.20
CA TYR A 53 6.19 -3.43 -0.78
C TYR A 53 5.82 -2.38 0.29
N SER A 54 6.32 -1.15 0.16
CA SER A 54 6.07 -0.05 1.12
C SER A 54 4.61 0.35 1.19
N TYR A 55 3.90 0.26 0.08
CA TYR A 55 2.48 0.54 -0.04
C TYR A 55 1.81 -0.53 -0.89
N PHE A 56 0.51 -0.70 -0.69
CA PHE A 56 -0.35 -1.52 -1.54
C PHE A 56 -1.46 -0.64 -2.12
N PRO A 57 -1.21 0.07 -3.24
CA PRO A 57 -2.21 0.92 -3.86
C PRO A 57 -3.33 0.08 -4.46
N VAL A 58 -4.56 0.50 -4.20
CA VAL A 58 -5.77 -0.06 -4.80
C VAL A 58 -6.38 1.02 -5.70
N LEU A 59 -6.68 0.63 -6.93
CA LEU A 59 -7.32 1.45 -7.94
C LEU A 59 -8.79 1.05 -8.01
N ILE A 60 -9.66 2.07 -8.01
CA ILE A 60 -11.11 1.89 -8.05
C ILE A 60 -11.62 2.40 -9.40
N ASP A 61 -12.24 1.50 -10.16
CA ASP A 61 -12.98 1.82 -11.40
C ASP A 61 -14.44 2.10 -11.01
N GLU A 62 -14.81 3.37 -10.99
CA GLU A 62 -16.13 3.83 -10.53
C GLU A 62 -17.27 3.29 -11.41
N GLY A 63 -17.00 3.06 -12.70
CA GLY A 63 -17.96 2.49 -13.64
C GLY A 63 -18.35 1.05 -13.30
N LYS A 64 -17.48 0.32 -12.59
CA LYS A 64 -17.71 -1.07 -12.18
C LYS A 64 -18.02 -1.21 -10.69
N CYS A 65 -17.38 -0.40 -9.85
CA CYS A 65 -17.44 -0.52 -8.39
C CYS A 65 -18.73 0.08 -7.79
N LYS A 66 -19.52 0.86 -8.55
CA LYS A 66 -20.68 1.66 -8.08
C LYS A 66 -20.37 2.66 -6.95
N LYS A 67 -19.12 2.70 -6.48
CA LYS A 67 -18.60 3.60 -5.47
C LYS A 67 -17.35 4.27 -6.00
N THR A 68 -17.19 5.54 -5.64
CA THR A 68 -15.98 6.30 -5.91
C THR A 68 -14.86 5.88 -4.96
N ARG A 69 -13.61 6.20 -5.31
CA ARG A 69 -12.46 6.00 -4.41
C ARG A 69 -12.68 6.65 -3.05
N ASP A 70 -13.24 7.86 -3.03
CA ASP A 70 -13.47 8.62 -1.79
C ASP A 70 -14.58 8.00 -0.93
N GLN A 71 -15.63 7.46 -1.55
CA GLN A 71 -16.67 6.73 -0.81
C GLN A 71 -16.12 5.45 -0.18
N VAL A 72 -15.30 4.68 -0.91
CA VAL A 72 -14.61 3.50 -0.37
C VAL A 72 -13.71 3.90 0.81
N TYR A 73 -12.98 5.02 0.69
CA TYR A 73 -12.14 5.52 1.78
C TYR A 73 -12.95 5.87 3.05
N GLU A 74 -14.06 6.60 2.92
CA GLU A 74 -14.90 6.96 4.07
C GLU A 74 -15.58 5.74 4.69
N GLU A 75 -15.90 4.71 3.92
CA GLU A 75 -16.42 3.44 4.46
C GLU A 75 -15.35 2.66 5.24
N LEU A 76 -14.16 2.49 4.67
CA LEU A 76 -13.04 1.85 5.37
C LEU A 76 -12.72 2.56 6.68
N LYS A 77 -12.82 3.90 6.70
CA LYS A 77 -12.61 4.71 7.90
C LYS A 77 -13.62 4.41 9.01
N LYS A 78 -14.89 4.10 8.68
CA LYS A 78 -15.91 3.69 9.67
C LYS A 78 -15.54 2.38 10.34
N ASP A 79 -14.80 1.52 9.65
CA ASP A 79 -14.26 0.26 10.16
C ASP A 79 -12.83 0.40 10.76
N ASN A 80 -12.38 1.62 11.04
CA ASN A 80 -11.04 1.95 11.55
C ASN A 80 -9.88 1.55 10.62
N ILE A 81 -10.14 1.46 9.32
CA ILE A 81 -9.13 1.21 8.29
C ILE A 81 -8.79 2.54 7.59
N TYR A 82 -7.66 3.12 7.99
CA TYR A 82 -7.22 4.43 7.50
C TYR A 82 -6.30 4.29 6.28
N GLY A 83 -6.90 4.35 5.09
CA GLY A 83 -6.14 4.42 3.84
C GLY A 83 -5.34 5.73 3.70
N ARG A 84 -4.39 5.75 2.77
CA ARG A 84 -3.69 6.97 2.35
C ARG A 84 -4.07 7.32 0.92
N ARG A 85 -4.33 8.60 0.66
CA ARG A 85 -4.61 9.12 -0.69
C ARG A 85 -3.27 9.39 -1.39
N TYR A 86 -2.99 8.68 -2.47
CA TYR A 86 -1.79 8.85 -3.30
C TYR A 86 -2.19 9.41 -4.67
N PHE A 87 -1.67 10.54 -5.13
CA PHE A 87 -1.45 11.76 -4.34
C PHE A 87 -2.35 12.90 -4.83
N TYR A 88 -3.51 12.56 -5.43
CA TYR A 88 -4.43 13.55 -5.99
C TYR A 88 -5.65 13.83 -5.07
N PRO A 89 -6.05 15.11 -4.89
CA PRO A 89 -5.31 16.31 -5.29
C PRO A 89 -4.00 16.43 -4.50
N LEU A 90 -3.06 17.21 -5.04
CA LEU A 90 -1.72 17.39 -4.48
C LEU A 90 -1.83 17.72 -3.00
N ILE A 91 -1.25 16.86 -2.15
CA ILE A 91 -1.25 17.06 -0.70
C ILE A 91 -0.21 18.15 -0.42
N SER A 92 -0.64 19.42 -0.43
CA SER A 92 0.22 20.59 -0.29
C SER A 92 0.07 21.32 1.04
N GLN A 93 -0.52 20.68 2.05
CA GLN A 93 -0.69 21.23 3.41
C GLN A 93 -0.10 20.27 4.42
#